data_AF-A0A212ASP3-F1
#
_entry.id   AF-A0A212ASP3-F1
#
_cell.length_a   1.000
_cell.length_b   1.000
_cell.length_c   1.000
_cell.angle_alpha   90.00
_cell.angle_beta   90.00
_cell.angle_gamma   90.00
#
_symmetry.space_group_name_H-M   'P 1'
#
loop_
_entity.id
_entity.type
_entity.pdbx_description
1 polymer ?
#
loop_
_entity_poly.entity_id
_entity_poly.type
_entity_poly.pdbx_seq_one_letter_code
_entity_poly.pdbx_strand_id
1 'polypeptide(L)'
;MIALETIIHADWSVAVQKRWQARATRESGVWTLHPPVRGLEAADLLRTSRAGRLIAGFDFPIGVPAFYGRQTGFRDFPTLLDALGKDDWAAFLCVAAESNEISVKRPFYPHRPGGRRQEDLIRALGAERMDDLRRCCDRATDERPAAPLFWTLGANQVGKAALDGWMRVILPARRAGAALWPYDRGTEMLEPPFILAETYPAEAMRRLKVMPEGRFSKRRQADRATVAARVSGWAERLGARLSPELLNALNQGFGADKAAEDRFDAVVGLCGMIDLVERKGRAEVPALDDVHLWEGWIFGRSLSLAPAHAGVAGECVY
;
A
#
# COMPACT_ATOMS: atom_id res chain seq x y z
N MET A 1 -28.38 -5.07 -15.09
CA MET A 1 -27.79 -3.99 -14.26
C MET A 1 -26.30 -3.96 -14.52
N ILE A 2 -25.75 -2.81 -14.87
CA ILE A 2 -24.29 -2.64 -14.87
C ILE A 2 -23.88 -2.64 -13.40
N ALA A 3 -23.03 -3.59 -12.98
CA ALA A 3 -22.58 -3.68 -11.60
C ALA A 3 -21.83 -2.39 -11.23
N LEU A 4 -22.16 -1.82 -10.06
CA LEU A 4 -21.43 -0.68 -9.50
C LEU A 4 -19.98 -1.09 -9.30
N GLU A 5 -19.03 -0.30 -9.81
CA GLU A 5 -17.62 -0.47 -9.51
C GLU A 5 -17.17 0.63 -8.55
N THR A 6 -16.49 0.26 -7.47
CA THR A 6 -15.97 1.19 -6.48
C THR A 6 -14.47 0.99 -6.33
N ILE A 7 -13.74 2.10 -6.30
CA ILE A 7 -12.33 2.11 -5.91
C ILE A 7 -12.21 2.95 -4.65
N ILE A 8 -11.54 2.40 -3.65
CA ILE A 8 -11.18 3.10 -2.41
C ILE A 8 -9.66 3.09 -2.32
N HIS A 9 -9.08 4.24 -1.98
CA HIS A 9 -7.71 4.32 -1.53
C HIS A 9 -7.68 4.89 -0.12
N ALA A 10 -6.91 4.26 0.77
CA ALA A 10 -6.74 4.69 2.15
C ALA A 10 -5.28 5.08 2.44
N ASP A 11 -5.08 6.34 2.84
CA ASP A 11 -3.89 6.74 3.56
C ASP A 11 -4.02 6.25 5.02
N TRP A 12 -3.05 5.45 5.47
CA TRP A 12 -3.19 4.64 6.66
C TRP A 12 -2.14 4.96 7.72
N SER A 13 -2.57 4.88 8.97
CA SER A 13 -1.70 5.07 10.12
C SER A 13 -2.24 4.29 11.31
N VAL A 14 -1.36 3.94 12.24
CA VAL A 14 -1.78 3.46 13.56
C VAL A 14 -2.66 4.50 14.27
N ALA A 15 -2.35 5.78 14.08
CA ALA A 15 -3.10 6.90 14.60
C ALA A 15 -4.45 7.06 13.86
N VAL A 16 -5.57 6.78 14.54
CA VAL A 16 -6.92 6.83 13.96
C VAL A 16 -7.24 8.18 13.30
N GLN A 17 -6.78 9.28 13.88
CA GLN A 17 -7.00 10.64 13.35
C GLN A 17 -6.30 10.91 12.00
N LYS A 18 -5.31 10.07 11.64
CA LYS A 18 -4.55 10.14 10.39
C LYS A 18 -5.02 9.14 9.35
N ARG A 19 -6.04 8.32 9.64
CA ARG A 19 -6.62 7.39 8.67
C ARG A 19 -7.62 8.15 7.82
N TRP A 20 -7.36 8.23 6.52
CA TRP A 20 -8.25 8.89 5.57
C TRP A 20 -8.42 8.02 4.34
N GLN A 21 -9.62 8.01 3.79
CA GLN A 21 -9.90 7.36 2.52
C GLN A 21 -10.47 8.34 1.52
N ALA A 22 -10.19 8.08 0.25
CA ALA A 22 -10.91 8.67 -0.87
C ALA A 22 -11.59 7.55 -1.67
N ARG A 23 -12.77 7.86 -2.21
CA ARG A 23 -13.62 6.92 -2.92
C ARG A 23 -13.97 7.45 -4.30
N ALA A 24 -14.00 6.55 -5.28
CA ALA A 24 -14.65 6.77 -6.56
C ALA A 24 -15.68 5.68 -6.84
N THR A 25 -16.74 6.04 -7.56
CA THR A 25 -17.74 5.09 -8.08
C THR A 25 -17.82 5.19 -9.59
N ARG A 26 -18.02 4.06 -10.26
CA ARG A 26 -18.25 3.98 -11.70
C ARG A 26 -19.70 3.62 -11.96
N GLU A 27 -20.38 4.51 -12.67
CA GLU A 27 -21.75 4.28 -13.13
C GLU A 27 -21.83 4.60 -14.63
N SER A 28 -22.43 3.68 -15.40
CA SER A 28 -22.54 3.81 -16.86
C SER A 28 -21.20 4.14 -17.56
N GLY A 29 -20.11 3.53 -17.07
CA GLY A 29 -18.76 3.72 -17.62
C GLY A 29 -18.01 4.95 -17.10
N VAL A 30 -18.65 5.86 -16.36
CA VAL A 30 -18.06 7.12 -15.91
C VAL A 30 -17.69 7.06 -14.43
N TRP A 31 -16.43 7.38 -14.11
CA TRP A 31 -15.97 7.54 -12.73
C TRP A 31 -16.44 8.87 -12.13
N THR A 32 -16.91 8.83 -10.90
CA THR A 32 -17.15 10.01 -10.06
C THR A 32 -16.33 9.88 -8.78
N LEU A 33 -15.43 10.83 -8.53
CA LEU A 33 -14.59 10.90 -7.34
C LEU A 33 -15.24 11.81 -6.29
N HIS A 34 -15.17 11.38 -5.03
CA HIS A 34 -15.79 12.06 -3.90
C HIS A 34 -14.74 12.63 -2.92
N PRO A 35 -15.13 13.59 -2.06
CA PRO A 35 -14.24 14.12 -1.04
C PRO A 35 -13.71 13.02 -0.11
N PRO A 36 -12.46 13.15 0.38
CA PRO A 36 -11.93 12.18 1.32
C PRO A 36 -12.66 12.26 2.66
N VAL A 37 -12.88 11.10 3.28
CA VAL A 37 -13.50 10.95 4.59
C VAL A 37 -12.55 10.27 5.57
N ARG A 38 -12.73 10.54 6.86
CA ARG A 38 -11.89 9.97 7.91
C ARG A 38 -12.29 8.53 8.19
N GLY A 39 -11.30 7.67 8.38
CA GLY A 39 -11.46 6.29 8.78
C GLY A 39 -11.92 5.37 7.65
N LEU A 40 -11.69 4.09 7.85
CA LEU A 40 -12.14 3.01 6.98
C LEU A 40 -12.06 1.72 7.81
N GLU A 41 -13.21 1.12 8.09
CA GLU A 41 -13.29 -0.14 8.82
C GLU A 41 -13.55 -1.30 7.86
N ALA A 42 -13.14 -2.51 8.23
CA ALA A 42 -13.38 -3.70 7.40
C ALA A 42 -14.88 -3.86 7.05
N ALA A 43 -15.77 -3.57 8.01
CA ALA A 43 -17.21 -3.63 7.78
C ALA A 43 -17.68 -2.70 6.64
N ASP A 44 -17.02 -1.56 6.43
CA ASP A 44 -17.36 -0.63 5.36
C ASP A 44 -16.98 -1.20 4.00
N LEU A 45 -15.82 -1.86 3.92
CA LEU A 45 -15.37 -2.59 2.73
C LEU A 45 -16.33 -3.74 2.40
N LEU A 46 -16.73 -4.52 3.41
CA LEU A 46 -17.69 -5.61 3.24
C LEU A 46 -19.03 -5.10 2.69
N ARG A 47 -19.59 -4.02 3.27
CA ARG A 47 -20.84 -3.42 2.75
C ARG A 47 -20.68 -2.95 1.31
N THR A 48 -19.55 -2.34 0.99
CA THR A 48 -19.26 -1.84 -0.36
C THR A 48 -19.11 -2.98 -1.37
N SER A 49 -18.38 -4.05 -1.02
CA SER A 49 -18.20 -5.23 -1.87
C SER A 49 -19.48 -6.02 -2.14
N ARG A 50 -20.51 -5.87 -1.28
CA ARG A 50 -21.83 -6.48 -1.51
C ARG A 50 -22.68 -5.70 -2.53
N ALA A 51 -22.39 -4.41 -2.72
CA ALA A 51 -23.09 -3.57 -3.69
C ALA A 51 -22.56 -3.74 -5.12
N GLY A 52 -21.37 -4.30 -5.27
CA GLY A 52 -20.73 -4.52 -6.57
C GLY A 52 -19.24 -4.75 -6.42
N ARG A 53 -18.50 -4.49 -7.50
CA ARG A 53 -17.06 -4.71 -7.54
C ARG A 53 -16.32 -3.65 -6.73
N LEU A 54 -15.36 -4.07 -5.92
CA LEU A 54 -14.53 -3.23 -5.07
C LEU A 54 -13.05 -3.54 -5.26
N ILE A 55 -12.25 -2.50 -5.50
CA ILE A 55 -10.79 -2.54 -5.36
C ILE A 55 -10.40 -1.54 -4.27
N ALA A 56 -9.74 -2.01 -3.21
CA ALA A 56 -9.30 -1.19 -2.09
C ALA A 56 -7.76 -1.19 -1.98
N GLY A 57 -7.16 -0.01 -2.06
CA GLY A 57 -5.73 0.22 -1.90
C GLY A 57 -5.40 0.82 -0.54
N PHE A 58 -4.26 0.45 0.01
CA PHE A 58 -3.80 0.92 1.32
C PHE A 58 -2.34 1.38 1.30
N ASP A 59 -2.06 2.54 1.90
CA ASP A 59 -0.69 3.05 2.10
C ASP A 59 0.00 2.38 3.30
N PHE A 60 0.19 1.07 3.19
CA PHE A 60 1.09 0.28 4.04
C PHE A 60 1.57 -0.99 3.31
N PRO A 61 2.75 -1.52 3.66
CA PRO A 61 3.26 -2.79 3.16
C PRO A 61 2.29 -3.94 3.30
N ILE A 62 2.10 -4.73 2.24
CA ILE A 62 1.38 -6.00 2.25
C ILE A 62 2.32 -7.09 1.77
N GLY A 63 2.86 -7.85 2.72
CA GLY A 63 3.85 -8.90 2.48
C GLY A 63 4.99 -8.85 3.47
N VAL A 64 5.89 -9.82 3.35
CA VAL A 64 7.11 -9.92 4.15
C VAL A 64 8.32 -10.22 3.25
N PRO A 65 9.55 -9.84 3.64
CA PRO A 65 10.75 -10.23 2.91
C PRO A 65 10.79 -11.74 2.71
N ALA A 66 11.11 -12.23 1.51
CA ALA A 66 11.05 -13.66 1.21
C ALA A 66 12.03 -14.48 2.07
N PHE A 67 13.20 -13.92 2.39
CA PHE A 67 14.16 -14.51 3.32
C PHE A 67 13.52 -14.83 4.68
N TYR A 68 12.76 -13.88 5.23
CA TYR A 68 12.02 -14.09 6.47
C TYR A 68 10.86 -15.07 6.28
N GLY A 69 10.09 -14.94 5.19
CA GLY A 69 8.95 -15.80 4.88
C GLY A 69 9.31 -17.28 4.91
N ARG A 70 10.43 -17.65 4.29
CA ARG A 70 10.96 -19.02 4.27
C ARG A 70 11.29 -19.60 5.66
N GLN A 71 11.60 -18.75 6.65
CA GLN A 71 11.87 -19.20 8.01
C GLN A 71 10.60 -19.51 8.82
N THR A 72 9.43 -19.06 8.35
CA THR A 72 8.17 -19.22 9.08
C THR A 72 7.63 -20.65 9.04
N GLY A 73 8.06 -21.45 8.06
CA GLY A 73 7.52 -22.79 7.79
C GLY A 73 6.16 -22.79 7.08
N PHE A 74 5.55 -21.64 6.82
CA PHE A 74 4.36 -21.54 5.96
C PHE A 74 4.72 -21.59 4.48
N ARG A 75 3.72 -21.85 3.63
CA ARG A 75 3.89 -21.92 2.18
C ARG A 75 4.01 -20.55 1.53
N ASP A 76 3.23 -19.57 2.00
CA ASP A 76 3.15 -18.22 1.44
C ASP A 76 2.64 -17.21 2.48
N PHE A 77 2.71 -15.92 2.14
CA PHE A 77 2.26 -14.82 2.98
C PHE A 77 0.76 -14.88 3.30
N PRO A 78 -0.16 -15.19 2.37
CA PRO A 78 -1.57 -15.39 2.72
C PRO A 78 -1.79 -16.45 3.81
N THR A 79 -1.09 -17.59 3.72
CA THR A 79 -1.20 -18.66 4.72
C THR A 79 -0.63 -18.21 6.07
N LEU A 80 0.50 -17.49 6.08
CA LEU A 80 1.05 -16.87 7.28
C LEU A 80 0.05 -15.88 7.90
N LEU A 81 -0.51 -14.98 7.09
CA LEU A 81 -1.45 -13.93 7.49
C LEU A 81 -2.66 -14.51 8.23
N ASP A 82 -3.20 -15.65 7.77
CA ASP A 82 -4.33 -16.32 8.41
C ASP A 82 -4.01 -16.93 9.79
N ALA A 83 -2.73 -17.21 10.04
CA ALA A 83 -2.23 -17.73 11.33
C ALA A 83 -1.87 -16.62 12.33
N LEU A 84 -1.60 -15.40 11.87
CA LEU A 84 -1.16 -14.30 12.74
C LEU A 84 -2.16 -14.01 13.87
N GLY A 85 -1.63 -13.74 15.06
CA GLY A 85 -2.43 -13.40 16.24
C GLY A 85 -3.09 -14.60 16.92
N LYS A 86 -2.80 -15.83 16.50
CA LYS A 86 -3.33 -17.07 17.08
C LYS A 86 -2.19 -17.94 17.59
N ASP A 87 -2.46 -18.72 18.63
CA ASP A 87 -1.58 -19.77 19.15
C ASP A 87 -0.11 -19.30 19.24
N ASP A 88 0.78 -20.10 18.66
CA ASP A 88 2.21 -19.86 18.50
C ASP A 88 2.61 -18.56 17.78
N TRP A 89 1.68 -17.93 17.06
CA TRP A 89 1.88 -16.69 16.30
C TRP A 89 1.22 -15.47 16.95
N ALA A 90 0.73 -15.59 18.19
CA ALA A 90 0.18 -14.48 18.96
C ALA A 90 1.21 -13.35 19.18
N ALA A 91 2.47 -13.73 19.41
CA ALA A 91 3.57 -12.79 19.66
C ALA A 91 3.94 -11.93 18.44
N PHE A 92 3.48 -12.28 17.23
CA PHE A 92 3.81 -11.55 16.00
C PHE A 92 3.31 -10.11 16.05
N LEU A 93 2.21 -9.88 16.77
CA LEU A 93 1.60 -8.56 16.95
C LEU A 93 2.36 -7.67 17.95
N CYS A 94 3.31 -8.24 18.68
CA CYS A 94 4.05 -7.53 19.72
C CYS A 94 5.37 -7.00 19.16
N VAL A 95 5.54 -5.68 19.13
CA VAL A 95 6.85 -5.09 18.80
C VAL A 95 7.85 -5.41 19.92
N ALA A 96 9.00 -6.00 19.57
CA ALA A 96 10.10 -6.28 20.48
C ALA A 96 10.67 -4.96 21.04
N ALA A 97 10.87 -4.92 22.36
CA ALA A 97 11.50 -3.81 23.07
C ALA A 97 13.02 -4.01 23.20
N GLU A 98 13.46 -5.27 23.34
CA GLU A 98 14.85 -5.68 23.46
C GLU A 98 15.26 -6.62 22.31
N SER A 99 16.55 -6.65 21.97
CA SER A 99 17.06 -7.45 20.85
C SER A 99 16.93 -8.96 21.05
N ASN A 100 16.93 -9.43 22.30
CA ASN A 100 16.73 -10.84 22.64
C ASN A 100 15.27 -11.32 22.55
N GLU A 101 14.31 -10.40 22.37
CA GLU A 101 12.91 -10.74 22.14
C GLU A 101 12.60 -10.96 20.65
N ILE A 102 13.51 -10.52 19.76
CA ILE A 102 13.36 -10.65 18.32
C ILE A 102 13.43 -12.15 17.97
N SER A 103 12.43 -12.62 17.24
CA SER A 103 12.39 -13.98 16.73
C SER A 103 11.57 -14.03 15.46
N VAL A 104 11.58 -15.18 14.77
CA VAL A 104 10.69 -15.41 13.62
C VAL A 104 9.23 -15.11 13.99
N LYS A 105 8.77 -15.47 15.19
CA LYS A 105 7.40 -15.24 15.66
C LYS A 105 7.17 -13.85 16.27
N ARG A 106 8.21 -13.01 16.41
CA ARG A 106 8.13 -11.63 16.94
C ARG A 106 9.17 -10.73 16.23
N PRO A 107 9.00 -10.41 14.93
CA PRO A 107 10.08 -9.82 14.13
C PRO A 107 10.15 -8.29 14.20
N PHE A 108 9.09 -7.60 14.61
CA PHE A 108 9.05 -6.13 14.60
C PHE A 108 9.85 -5.53 15.75
N TYR A 109 10.75 -4.60 15.46
CA TYR A 109 11.64 -3.99 16.43
C TYR A 109 12.09 -2.59 15.97
N PRO A 110 12.31 -1.62 16.85
CA PRO A 110 12.08 -1.64 18.29
C PRO A 110 10.77 -0.94 18.71
N HIS A 111 10.22 -1.34 19.84
CA HIS A 111 8.99 -0.77 20.40
C HIS A 111 9.10 0.75 20.61
N ARG A 112 10.25 1.19 21.14
CA ARG A 112 10.58 2.59 21.46
C ARG A 112 12.00 2.95 21.05
N PRO A 113 12.31 4.25 20.85
CA PRO A 113 13.68 4.73 20.65
C PRO A 113 14.60 4.43 21.85
N GLY A 114 15.92 4.46 21.62
CA GLY A 114 16.94 4.38 22.67
C GLY A 114 18.09 3.43 22.35
N GLY A 115 19.02 3.85 21.48
CA GLY A 115 20.26 3.10 21.20
C GLY A 115 20.10 1.80 20.40
N ARG A 116 18.93 1.57 19.82
CA ARG A 116 18.60 0.34 19.07
C ARG A 116 19.20 0.39 17.67
N ARG A 117 19.53 -0.78 17.13
CA ARG A 117 20.30 -0.92 15.90
C ARG A 117 19.64 -1.89 14.92
N GLN A 118 19.75 -1.62 13.61
CA GLN A 118 19.24 -2.56 12.60
C GLN A 118 20.03 -3.87 12.60
N GLU A 119 21.28 -3.83 13.06
CA GLU A 119 22.12 -5.00 13.29
C GLU A 119 21.51 -5.99 14.28
N ASP A 120 20.65 -5.53 15.20
CA ASP A 120 19.93 -6.41 16.13
C ASP A 120 18.95 -7.32 15.36
N LEU A 121 18.23 -6.77 14.37
CA LEU A 121 17.34 -7.54 13.48
C LEU A 121 18.13 -8.54 12.64
N ILE A 122 19.22 -8.08 12.03
CA ILE A 122 20.09 -8.91 11.18
C ILE A 122 20.55 -10.14 11.96
N ARG A 123 21.12 -9.92 13.15
CA ARG A 123 21.62 -10.99 14.01
C ARG A 123 20.51 -11.93 14.48
N ALA A 124 19.41 -11.39 14.99
CA ALA A 124 18.36 -12.21 15.60
C ALA A 124 17.54 -13.02 14.58
N LEU A 125 17.40 -12.53 13.35
CA LEU A 125 16.70 -13.23 12.26
C LEU A 125 17.66 -14.00 11.34
N GLY A 126 18.95 -14.05 11.67
CA GLY A 126 19.97 -14.81 10.94
C GLY A 126 20.25 -14.30 9.52
N ALA A 127 19.94 -13.04 9.22
CA ALA A 127 20.24 -12.43 7.93
C ALA A 127 21.73 -12.06 7.82
N GLU A 128 22.24 -11.92 6.61
CA GLU A 128 23.60 -11.41 6.37
C GLU A 128 23.62 -9.89 6.35
N ARG A 129 22.57 -9.30 5.77
CA ARG A 129 22.42 -7.85 5.59
C ARG A 129 20.98 -7.40 5.68
N MET A 130 20.78 -6.10 5.89
CA MET A 130 19.44 -5.53 6.05
C MET A 130 18.57 -5.68 4.79
N ASP A 131 19.17 -5.79 3.59
CA ASP A 131 18.43 -6.02 2.35
C ASP A 131 17.80 -7.42 2.26
N ASP A 132 18.29 -8.40 3.01
CA ASP A 132 17.63 -9.71 3.12
C ASP A 132 16.32 -9.58 3.92
N LEU A 133 16.26 -8.60 4.81
CA LEU A 133 15.07 -8.24 5.60
C LEU A 133 14.23 -7.13 4.94
N ARG A 134 14.39 -6.95 3.63
CA ARG A 134 13.56 -6.05 2.81
C ARG A 134 12.95 -6.83 1.65
N ARG A 135 11.70 -6.51 1.35
CA ARG A 135 11.09 -6.90 0.08
C ARG A 135 11.84 -6.23 -1.06
N CYS A 136 11.82 -6.83 -2.25
CA CYS A 136 12.44 -6.23 -3.43
C CYS A 136 11.90 -4.83 -3.72
N CYS A 137 10.59 -4.60 -3.57
CA CYS A 137 10.00 -3.28 -3.73
C CYS A 137 10.48 -2.28 -2.69
N ASP A 138 10.90 -2.71 -1.49
CA ASP A 138 11.27 -1.88 -0.34
C ASP A 138 12.75 -1.46 -0.30
N ARG A 139 13.54 -1.93 -1.26
CA ARG A 139 14.95 -1.54 -1.40
C ARG A 139 15.08 -0.09 -1.83
N ALA A 140 16.26 0.49 -1.55
CA ALA A 140 16.58 1.84 -1.98
C ALA A 140 16.65 1.91 -3.50
N THR A 141 16.21 3.02 -4.07
CA THR A 141 16.38 3.40 -5.47
C THR A 141 16.92 4.82 -5.53
N ASP A 142 17.37 5.29 -6.70
CA ASP A 142 17.82 6.68 -6.86
C ASP A 142 16.76 7.70 -6.42
N GLU A 143 15.48 7.32 -6.57
CA GLU A 143 14.35 8.17 -6.21
C GLU A 143 13.80 7.99 -4.79
N ARG A 144 14.21 6.97 -4.03
CA ARG A 144 13.60 6.68 -2.73
C ARG A 144 14.54 5.94 -1.77
N PRO A 145 14.56 6.31 -0.47
CA PRO A 145 15.27 5.54 0.53
C PRO A 145 14.60 4.18 0.76
N ALA A 146 15.37 3.22 1.27
CA ALA A 146 14.83 1.92 1.67
C ALA A 146 13.79 2.03 2.80
N ALA A 147 12.82 1.12 2.81
CA ALA A 147 11.76 1.04 3.80
C ALA A 147 11.77 -0.33 4.51
N PRO A 148 12.48 -0.46 5.65
CA PRO A 148 12.55 -1.73 6.36
C PRO A 148 11.25 -2.06 7.11
N LEU A 149 10.52 -3.11 6.68
CA LEU A 149 9.26 -3.54 7.27
C LEU A 149 9.36 -3.81 8.78
N PHE A 150 10.34 -4.62 9.20
CA PHE A 150 10.48 -5.01 10.60
C PHE A 150 11.10 -3.92 11.48
N TRP A 151 11.63 -2.86 10.89
CA TRP A 151 12.21 -1.76 11.66
C TRP A 151 11.17 -0.67 11.95
N THR A 152 10.86 -0.46 13.23
CA THR A 152 9.74 0.39 13.64
C THR A 152 10.14 1.77 14.15
N LEU A 153 11.30 2.30 13.75
CA LEU A 153 11.74 3.68 14.02
C LEU A 153 12.11 4.47 12.74
N GLY A 154 12.05 5.80 12.81
CA GLY A 154 12.39 6.71 11.70
C GLY A 154 11.18 7.24 10.92
N ALA A 155 11.42 8.03 9.87
CA ALA A 155 10.36 8.63 9.07
C ALA A 155 9.62 7.61 8.18
N ASN A 156 10.27 6.49 7.84
CA ASN A 156 9.73 5.43 6.97
C ASN A 156 9.15 4.25 7.80
N GLN A 157 8.51 4.55 8.94
CA GLN A 157 7.96 3.59 9.91
C GLN A 157 6.72 2.83 9.40
N VAL A 158 6.89 2.08 8.33
CA VAL A 158 5.81 1.35 7.70
C VAL A 158 5.39 0.11 8.50
N GLY A 159 6.28 -0.45 9.32
CA GLY A 159 6.03 -1.71 10.04
C GLY A 159 4.84 -1.67 11.02
N LYS A 160 4.72 -0.60 11.81
CA LYS A 160 3.59 -0.45 12.74
C LYS A 160 2.27 -0.22 12.00
N ALA A 161 2.30 0.53 10.89
CA ALA A 161 1.14 0.74 10.04
C ALA A 161 0.71 -0.55 9.33
N ALA A 162 1.66 -1.34 8.83
CA ALA A 162 1.42 -2.66 8.25
C ALA A 162 0.77 -3.60 9.27
N LEU A 163 1.35 -3.76 10.46
CA LEU A 163 0.75 -4.58 11.53
C LEU A 163 -0.69 -4.17 11.85
N ASP A 164 -0.92 -2.87 12.05
CA ASP A 164 -2.25 -2.35 12.37
C ASP A 164 -3.24 -2.58 11.23
N GLY A 165 -2.84 -2.28 9.98
CA GLY A 165 -3.66 -2.45 8.79
C GLY A 165 -3.98 -3.91 8.48
N TRP A 166 -3.01 -4.81 8.63
CA TRP A 166 -3.20 -6.24 8.43
C TRP A 166 -4.26 -6.80 9.37
N MET A 167 -4.16 -6.49 10.67
CA MET A 167 -5.06 -7.06 11.66
C MET A 167 -6.45 -6.43 11.66
N ARG A 168 -6.55 -5.12 11.41
CA ARG A 168 -7.83 -4.40 11.45
C ARG A 168 -8.61 -4.49 10.15
N VAL A 169 -7.93 -4.60 9.02
CA VAL A 169 -8.55 -4.45 7.71
C VAL A 169 -8.31 -5.67 6.85
N ILE A 170 -7.06 -6.00 6.55
CA ILE A 170 -6.75 -7.03 5.54
C ILE A 170 -7.28 -8.39 5.99
N LEU A 171 -6.94 -8.84 7.20
CA LEU A 171 -7.34 -10.15 7.70
C LEU A 171 -8.87 -10.30 7.83
N PRO A 172 -9.62 -9.33 8.43
CA PRO A 172 -11.08 -9.40 8.43
C PRO A 172 -11.71 -9.39 7.03
N ALA A 173 -11.18 -8.57 6.10
CA ALA A 173 -11.68 -8.51 4.72
C ALA A 173 -11.40 -9.82 3.96
N ARG A 174 -10.21 -10.42 4.14
CA ARG A 174 -9.87 -11.73 3.56
C ARG A 174 -10.81 -12.83 4.05
N ARG A 175 -11.10 -12.88 5.36
CA ARG A 175 -12.08 -13.81 5.92
C ARG A 175 -13.49 -13.63 5.35
N ALA A 176 -13.79 -12.44 4.82
CA ALA A 176 -15.04 -12.14 4.15
C ALA A 176 -15.00 -12.36 2.62
N GLY A 177 -13.92 -12.95 2.09
CA GLY A 177 -13.79 -13.31 0.69
C GLY A 177 -13.02 -12.31 -0.18
N ALA A 178 -12.33 -11.32 0.42
CA ALA A 178 -11.46 -10.43 -0.35
C ALA A 178 -10.22 -11.16 -0.85
N ALA A 179 -9.91 -11.02 -2.14
CA ALA A 179 -8.65 -11.43 -2.73
C ALA A 179 -7.55 -10.39 -2.42
N LEU A 180 -6.32 -10.85 -2.28
CA LEU A 180 -5.15 -10.02 -2.01
C LEU A 180 -4.23 -10.03 -3.22
N TRP A 181 -4.07 -8.86 -3.83
CA TRP A 181 -3.15 -8.67 -4.94
C TRP A 181 -1.71 -8.50 -4.42
N PRO A 182 -0.68 -9.09 -5.06
CA PRO A 182 -0.71 -9.96 -6.26
C PRO A 182 -0.65 -11.47 -5.92
N TYR A 183 -1.12 -11.87 -4.74
CA TYR A 183 -0.94 -13.24 -4.22
C TYR A 183 -1.98 -14.21 -4.75
N ASP A 184 -3.24 -13.80 -4.75
CA ASP A 184 -4.34 -14.66 -5.16
C ASP A 184 -4.48 -14.63 -6.70
N ARG A 185 -4.65 -15.81 -7.32
CA ARG A 185 -4.71 -15.96 -8.78
C ARG A 185 -5.80 -15.09 -9.42
N GLY A 186 -5.48 -14.46 -10.55
CA GLY A 186 -6.42 -13.63 -11.32
C GLY A 186 -6.58 -12.22 -10.77
N THR A 187 -5.91 -11.89 -9.67
CA THR A 187 -5.88 -10.52 -9.15
C THR A 187 -5.07 -9.59 -10.03
N GLU A 188 -4.10 -10.09 -10.81
CA GLU A 188 -3.28 -9.30 -11.74
C GLU A 188 -4.10 -8.72 -12.89
N MET A 189 -5.14 -9.45 -13.30
CA MET A 189 -6.17 -8.99 -14.24
C MET A 189 -7.27 -8.18 -13.55
N LEU A 190 -7.15 -8.03 -12.23
CA LEU A 190 -8.16 -7.47 -11.36
C LEU A 190 -9.51 -8.11 -11.66
N GLU A 191 -9.65 -9.44 -11.72
CA GLU A 191 -10.95 -10.06 -12.00
C GLU A 191 -11.86 -10.23 -10.78
N PRO A 192 -11.34 -10.54 -9.57
CA PRO A 192 -12.20 -10.74 -8.40
C PRO A 192 -13.08 -9.52 -8.07
N PRO A 193 -14.30 -9.74 -7.54
CA PRO A 193 -15.22 -8.66 -7.19
C PRO A 193 -14.77 -7.87 -5.96
N PHE A 194 -13.81 -8.37 -5.18
CA PHE A 194 -13.31 -7.70 -3.99
C PHE A 194 -11.80 -7.93 -3.88
N ILE A 195 -11.02 -6.89 -4.15
CA ILE A 195 -9.55 -6.93 -4.19
C ILE A 195 -8.97 -5.94 -3.19
N LEU A 196 -7.94 -6.37 -2.47
CA LEU A 196 -7.10 -5.55 -1.60
C LEU A 196 -5.70 -5.45 -2.22
N ALA A 197 -5.11 -4.26 -2.22
CA ALA A 197 -3.77 -4.02 -2.75
C ALA A 197 -2.97 -3.03 -1.88
N GLU A 198 -1.66 -3.16 -1.88
CA GLU A 198 -0.75 -2.13 -1.38
C GLU A 198 -0.65 -1.01 -2.41
N THR A 199 -0.71 0.24 -1.96
CA THR A 199 -0.58 1.43 -2.81
C THR A 199 0.42 2.40 -2.22
N TYR A 200 0.98 3.27 -3.06
CA TYR A 200 1.90 4.30 -2.59
C TYR A 200 1.60 5.66 -3.27
N PRO A 201 1.00 6.64 -2.56
CA PRO A 201 0.61 7.93 -3.13
C PRO A 201 1.73 8.69 -3.82
N ALA A 202 2.97 8.60 -3.32
CA ALA A 202 4.11 9.26 -3.95
C ALA A 202 4.49 8.64 -5.31
N GLU A 203 4.23 7.34 -5.52
CA GLU A 203 4.37 6.71 -6.84
C GLU A 203 3.23 7.11 -7.77
N ALA A 204 2.00 7.20 -7.24
CA ALA A 204 0.86 7.71 -8.00
C ALA A 204 1.12 9.14 -8.51
N MET A 205 1.63 10.06 -7.66
CA MET A 205 1.99 11.43 -8.06
C MET A 205 2.91 11.47 -9.28
N ARG A 206 3.96 10.64 -9.25
CA ARG A 206 4.98 10.56 -10.30
C ARG A 206 4.40 10.02 -11.59
N ARG A 207 3.71 8.89 -11.53
CA ARG A 207 3.13 8.22 -12.70
C ARG A 207 2.05 9.05 -13.37
N LEU A 208 1.22 9.73 -12.60
CA LEU A 208 0.19 10.65 -13.10
C LEU A 208 0.79 11.97 -13.62
N LYS A 209 2.08 12.23 -13.39
CA LYS A 209 2.77 13.49 -13.71
C LYS A 209 2.07 14.71 -13.10
N VAL A 210 1.52 14.53 -11.90
CA VAL A 210 0.84 15.60 -11.15
C VAL A 210 1.74 16.27 -10.12
N MET A 211 2.97 15.76 -9.94
CA MET A 211 3.99 16.40 -9.13
C MET A 211 4.43 17.72 -9.78
N PRO A 212 4.44 18.85 -9.04
CA PRO A 212 4.91 20.12 -9.57
C PRO A 212 6.41 20.11 -9.86
N GLU A 213 6.83 20.91 -10.85
CA GLU A 213 8.24 21.20 -11.09
C GLU A 213 8.83 22.02 -9.93
N GLY A 214 10.04 21.67 -9.50
CA GLY A 214 10.74 22.35 -8.40
C GLY A 214 10.43 21.79 -7.00
N ARG A 215 10.66 22.62 -5.97
CA ARG A 215 10.57 22.18 -4.57
C ARG A 215 9.11 22.01 -4.14
N PHE A 216 8.66 20.77 -4.02
CA PHE A 216 7.35 20.40 -3.49
C PHE A 216 7.44 19.81 -2.08
N SER A 217 6.48 20.16 -1.22
CA SER A 217 6.30 19.60 0.12
C SER A 217 4.81 19.45 0.39
N LYS A 218 4.37 18.20 0.52
CA LYS A 218 2.97 17.88 0.86
C LYS A 218 2.51 18.44 2.21
N ARG A 219 3.43 18.91 3.06
CA ARG A 219 3.10 19.62 4.31
C ARG A 219 2.62 21.06 4.07
N ARG A 220 2.99 21.68 2.95
CA ARG A 220 2.61 23.05 2.60
C ARG A 220 1.29 23.06 1.84
N GLN A 221 0.30 23.82 2.34
CA GLN A 221 -1.01 23.93 1.70
C GLN A 221 -0.92 24.49 0.27
N ALA A 222 -0.15 25.56 0.07
CA ALA A 222 0.02 26.17 -1.24
C ALA A 222 0.55 25.16 -2.28
N ASP A 223 1.54 24.34 -1.89
CA ASP A 223 2.07 23.28 -2.75
C ASP A 223 0.98 22.27 -3.11
N ARG A 224 0.21 21.77 -2.14
CA ARG A 224 -0.91 20.84 -2.42
C ARG A 224 -1.94 21.45 -3.36
N ALA A 225 -2.26 22.73 -3.21
CA ALA A 225 -3.18 23.43 -4.10
C ALA A 225 -2.68 23.50 -5.56
N THR A 226 -1.36 23.55 -5.79
CA THR A 226 -0.79 23.55 -7.16
C THR A 226 -1.05 22.24 -7.92
N VAL A 227 -1.44 21.17 -7.22
CA VAL A 227 -1.76 19.86 -7.81
C VAL A 227 -3.17 19.84 -8.40
N ALA A 228 -4.06 20.74 -7.95
CA ALA A 228 -5.46 20.77 -8.35
C ALA A 228 -5.65 20.83 -9.87
N ALA A 229 -4.98 21.77 -10.55
CA ALA A 229 -5.09 21.92 -12.00
C ALA A 229 -4.63 20.66 -12.76
N ARG A 230 -3.59 19.98 -12.26
CA ARG A 230 -3.07 18.75 -12.88
C ARG A 230 -4.01 17.56 -12.67
N VAL A 231 -4.62 17.44 -11.49
CA VAL A 231 -5.65 16.42 -11.21
C VAL A 231 -6.92 16.67 -12.03
N SER A 232 -7.37 17.92 -12.14
CA SER A 232 -8.51 18.27 -13.00
C SER A 232 -8.26 17.92 -14.47
N GLY A 233 -7.08 18.28 -15.00
CA GLY A 233 -6.72 17.91 -16.37
C GLY A 233 -6.55 16.41 -16.57
N TRP A 234 -6.09 15.66 -15.55
CA TRP A 234 -6.09 14.20 -15.59
C TRP A 234 -7.52 13.63 -15.63
N ALA A 235 -8.41 14.11 -14.77
CA ALA A 235 -9.79 13.64 -14.72
C ALA A 235 -10.53 13.93 -16.04
N GLU A 236 -10.31 15.11 -16.62
CA GLU A 236 -10.87 15.49 -17.93
C GLU A 236 -10.42 14.55 -19.04
N ARG A 237 -9.11 14.26 -19.16
CA ARG A 237 -8.58 13.31 -20.15
C ARG A 237 -9.15 11.90 -19.99
N LEU A 238 -9.43 11.50 -18.75
CA LEU A 238 -10.04 10.21 -18.46
C LEU A 238 -11.56 10.20 -18.70
N GLY A 239 -12.21 11.37 -18.79
CA GLY A 239 -13.68 11.49 -18.75
C GLY A 239 -14.28 11.24 -17.36
N ALA A 240 -13.47 11.35 -16.30
CA ALA A 240 -13.91 11.23 -14.91
C ALA A 240 -14.46 12.56 -14.37
N ARG A 241 -15.41 12.46 -13.43
CA ARG A 241 -16.02 13.60 -12.75
C ARG A 241 -15.43 13.76 -11.36
N LEU A 242 -15.00 14.97 -11.03
CA LEU A 242 -14.69 15.36 -9.66
C LEU A 242 -15.96 15.99 -9.08
N SER A 243 -16.40 15.57 -7.89
CA SER A 243 -17.52 16.26 -7.23
C SER A 243 -17.15 17.73 -6.96
N PRO A 244 -18.13 18.65 -6.92
CA PRO A 244 -17.86 20.07 -6.61
C PRO A 244 -17.08 20.26 -5.30
N GLU A 245 -17.40 19.45 -4.29
CA GLU A 245 -16.75 19.49 -2.98
C GLU A 245 -15.29 19.00 -3.06
N LEU A 246 -15.03 17.96 -3.85
CA LEU A 246 -13.66 17.46 -4.05
C LEU A 246 -12.83 18.48 -4.82
N LEU A 247 -13.40 19.08 -5.88
CA LEU A 247 -12.72 20.13 -6.65
C LEU A 247 -12.38 21.34 -5.77
N ASN A 248 -13.32 21.77 -4.92
CA ASN A 248 -13.06 22.82 -3.95
C ASN A 248 -11.95 22.43 -2.95
N ALA A 249 -11.99 21.20 -2.41
CA ALA A 249 -10.95 20.71 -1.52
C ALA A 249 -9.56 20.70 -2.18
N LEU A 250 -9.47 20.24 -3.44
CA LEU A 250 -8.23 20.28 -4.23
C LEU A 250 -7.69 21.70 -4.39
N ASN A 251 -8.55 22.64 -4.82
CA ASN A 251 -8.17 24.05 -5.00
C ASN A 251 -7.69 24.71 -3.70
N GLN A 252 -8.23 24.30 -2.55
CA GLN A 252 -7.81 24.77 -1.24
C GLN A 252 -6.62 24.00 -0.67
N GLY A 253 -6.05 23.03 -1.40
CA GLY A 253 -4.99 22.15 -0.90
C GLY A 253 -5.41 21.38 0.36
N PHE A 254 -6.69 21.02 0.46
CA PHE A 254 -7.34 20.36 1.59
C PHE A 254 -7.32 21.17 2.90
N GLY A 255 -7.04 22.48 2.84
CA GLY A 255 -6.98 23.35 4.01
C GLY A 255 -5.64 23.31 4.74
N ALA A 256 -5.54 24.00 5.89
CA ALA A 256 -4.28 24.21 6.61
C ALA A 256 -4.07 23.31 7.85
N ASP A 257 -5.05 22.48 8.19
CA ASP A 257 -4.96 21.66 9.39
C ASP A 257 -4.03 20.45 9.24
N LYS A 258 -3.75 19.79 10.37
CA LYS A 258 -2.76 18.70 10.47
C LYS A 258 -3.14 17.45 9.67
N ALA A 259 -4.40 17.28 9.28
CA ALA A 259 -4.89 16.15 8.51
C ALA A 259 -5.01 16.45 7.00
N ALA A 260 -4.59 17.64 6.56
CA ALA A 260 -4.67 18.03 5.15
C ALA A 260 -3.71 17.24 4.25
N GLU A 261 -2.55 16.85 4.78
CA GLU A 261 -1.60 15.94 4.11
C GLU A 261 -2.22 14.57 3.90
N ASP A 262 -2.80 13.99 4.95
CA ASP A 262 -3.38 12.65 4.90
C ASP A 262 -4.58 12.57 3.91
N ARG A 263 -5.42 13.62 3.88
CA ARG A 263 -6.50 13.76 2.89
C ARG A 263 -6.00 13.85 1.45
N PHE A 264 -4.90 14.57 1.25
CA PHE A 264 -4.28 14.73 -0.06
C PHE A 264 -3.72 13.40 -0.57
N ASP A 265 -2.97 12.69 0.26
CA ASP A 265 -2.40 11.38 -0.08
C ASP A 265 -3.51 10.36 -0.39
N ALA A 266 -4.62 10.39 0.36
CA ALA A 266 -5.78 9.55 0.09
C ALA A 266 -6.36 9.78 -1.33
N VAL A 267 -6.54 11.04 -1.75
CA VAL A 267 -7.10 11.38 -3.07
C VAL A 267 -6.13 11.06 -4.20
N VAL A 268 -4.84 11.38 -4.03
CA VAL A 268 -3.83 11.12 -5.06
C VAL A 268 -3.65 9.62 -5.29
N GLY A 269 -3.63 8.83 -4.22
CA GLY A 269 -3.59 7.38 -4.32
C GLY A 269 -4.80 6.82 -5.07
N LEU A 270 -6.01 7.35 -4.81
CA LEU A 270 -7.23 7.00 -5.54
C LEU A 270 -7.11 7.30 -7.04
N CYS A 271 -6.67 8.50 -7.42
CA CYS A 271 -6.42 8.86 -8.83
C CYS A 271 -5.43 7.87 -9.46
N GLY A 272 -4.40 7.50 -8.71
CA GLY A 272 -3.42 6.52 -9.13
C GLY A 272 -4.05 5.17 -9.46
N MET A 273 -4.87 4.64 -8.55
CA MET A 273 -5.54 3.36 -8.74
C MET A 273 -6.48 3.37 -9.95
N ILE A 274 -7.30 4.42 -10.10
CA ILE A 274 -8.22 4.55 -11.25
C ILE A 274 -7.44 4.52 -12.56
N ASP A 275 -6.35 5.28 -12.66
CA ASP A 275 -5.52 5.32 -13.87
C ASP A 275 -4.94 3.95 -14.25
N LEU A 276 -4.64 3.09 -13.27
CA LEU A 276 -4.15 1.73 -13.51
C LEU A 276 -5.27 0.79 -13.98
N VAL A 277 -6.43 0.86 -13.34
CA VAL A 277 -7.61 0.06 -13.73
C VAL A 277 -8.01 0.37 -15.18
N GLU A 278 -7.98 1.64 -15.57
CA GLU A 278 -8.37 2.08 -16.91
C GLU A 278 -7.32 1.75 -18.00
N ARG A 279 -6.07 1.46 -17.63
CA ARG A 279 -5.03 0.95 -18.55
C ARG A 279 -5.22 -0.53 -18.94
N LYS A 280 -6.47 -1.00 -18.97
CA LYS A 280 -6.91 -2.37 -19.31
C LYS A 280 -6.71 -3.42 -18.21
N GLY A 281 -6.80 -3.01 -16.94
CA GLY A 281 -6.95 -3.94 -15.81
C GLY A 281 -5.74 -4.84 -15.50
N ARG A 282 -4.60 -4.66 -16.17
CA ARG A 282 -3.37 -5.41 -15.88
C ARG A 282 -2.44 -4.54 -15.05
N ALA A 283 -2.37 -4.83 -13.76
CA ALA A 283 -1.30 -4.29 -12.94
C ALA A 283 -0.06 -5.15 -13.12
N GLU A 284 1.03 -4.53 -13.53
CA GLU A 284 2.31 -5.22 -13.71
C GLU A 284 2.86 -5.65 -12.36
N VAL A 285 3.30 -6.91 -12.31
CA VAL A 285 3.95 -7.55 -11.17
C VAL A 285 5.19 -8.25 -11.72
N PRO A 286 6.36 -8.12 -11.07
CA PRO A 286 7.56 -8.85 -11.48
C PRO A 286 7.30 -10.35 -11.51
N ALA A 287 7.79 -11.05 -12.54
CA ALA A 287 7.60 -12.49 -12.72
C ALA A 287 8.51 -13.31 -11.78
N LEU A 288 8.48 -12.99 -10.48
CA LEU A 288 9.35 -13.54 -9.45
C LEU A 288 8.53 -14.30 -8.43
N ASP A 289 8.85 -15.57 -8.22
CA ASP A 289 8.13 -16.43 -7.27
C ASP A 289 8.07 -15.81 -5.87
N ASP A 290 9.18 -15.20 -5.42
CA ASP A 290 9.24 -14.54 -4.11
C ASP A 290 8.25 -13.37 -3.99
N VAL A 291 7.95 -12.65 -5.08
CA VAL A 291 6.94 -11.59 -5.11
C VAL A 291 5.54 -12.16 -4.95
N HIS A 292 5.21 -13.24 -5.67
CA HIS A 292 3.88 -13.86 -5.61
C HIS A 292 3.65 -14.69 -4.34
N LEU A 293 4.72 -15.17 -3.70
CA LEU A 293 4.63 -16.01 -2.50
C LEU A 293 4.74 -15.21 -1.20
N TRP A 294 5.65 -14.23 -1.13
CA TRP A 294 6.03 -13.62 0.15
C TRP A 294 5.98 -12.11 0.17
N GLU A 295 6.58 -11.48 -0.84
CA GLU A 295 6.88 -10.05 -0.77
C GLU A 295 5.70 -9.18 -1.19
N GLY A 296 4.96 -9.61 -2.22
CA GLY A 296 3.97 -8.77 -2.86
C GLY A 296 4.63 -7.61 -3.62
N TRP A 297 3.78 -6.70 -4.11
CA TRP A 297 4.21 -5.56 -4.91
C TRP A 297 3.37 -4.33 -4.56
N ILE A 298 3.89 -3.15 -4.90
CA ILE A 298 3.11 -1.90 -4.79
C ILE A 298 2.32 -1.73 -6.08
N PHE A 299 1.02 -1.47 -5.97
CA PHE A 299 0.12 -1.36 -7.10
C PHE A 299 0.49 -0.19 -8.03
N GLY A 300 0.92 -0.54 -9.24
CA GLY A 300 1.40 0.42 -10.25
C GLY A 300 2.87 0.84 -10.13
N ARG A 301 3.67 0.11 -9.33
CA ARG A 301 5.12 0.26 -9.29
C ARG A 301 5.77 -0.34 -10.55
N SER A 302 6.75 0.39 -11.10
CA SER A 302 7.46 0.01 -12.32
C SER A 302 8.26 -1.29 -12.15
N LEU A 303 8.16 -2.19 -13.12
CA LEU A 303 8.99 -3.40 -13.22
C LEU A 303 10.48 -3.10 -13.35
N SER A 304 10.84 -1.94 -13.91
CA SER A 304 12.24 -1.53 -14.04
C SER A 304 12.96 -1.34 -12.70
N LEU A 305 12.20 -1.27 -11.59
CA LEU A 305 12.71 -1.19 -10.22
C LEU A 305 12.79 -2.56 -9.54
N ALA A 306 12.34 -3.62 -10.21
CA ALA A 306 12.57 -4.99 -9.73
C ALA A 306 14.05 -5.35 -9.92
N PRO A 307 14.64 -6.17 -9.03
CA PRO A 307 15.96 -6.74 -9.25
C PRO A 307 16.01 -7.42 -10.61
N ALA A 308 17.07 -7.19 -11.39
CA ALA A 308 17.27 -7.91 -12.63
C ALA A 308 17.43 -9.41 -12.33
N HIS A 309 16.61 -10.24 -12.95
CA HIS A 309 16.84 -11.68 -12.96
C HIS A 309 17.69 -12.04 -14.18
N ALA A 310 18.79 -12.74 -13.94
CA ALA A 310 19.50 -13.42 -15.01
C ALA A 310 18.64 -14.63 -15.43
N GLY A 311 17.85 -14.47 -16.50
CA GLY A 311 17.19 -15.60 -17.14
C GLY A 311 18.21 -16.62 -17.64
N VAL A 312 17.81 -17.89 -17.68
CA VAL A 312 18.56 -18.91 -18.43
C VAL A 312 18.53 -18.45 -19.89
N ALA A 313 19.70 -18.08 -20.41
CA ALA A 313 19.94 -17.47 -21.73
C ALA A 313 19.73 -15.95 -21.85
N GLY A 314 20.40 -15.14 -21.02
CA GLY A 314 20.94 -13.82 -21.43
C GLY A 314 19.96 -12.70 -21.82
N GLU A 315 18.65 -12.95 -21.83
CA GLU A 315 17.63 -11.92 -21.98
C GLU A 315 17.14 -11.50 -20.59
N CYS A 316 17.24 -10.19 -20.30
CA CYS A 316 16.62 -9.60 -19.12
C CYS A 316 15.11 -9.65 -19.29
N VAL A 317 14.45 -10.59 -18.60
CA VAL A 317 13.00 -10.59 -18.43
C VAL A 317 12.72 -9.96 -17.06
N TYR A 318 11.92 -8.89 -17.05
CA TYR A 318 11.47 -8.18 -15.85
C TYR A 318 10.09 -8.66 -15.42
#